data_AF-A0A9D7HQ91-F1
#
_entry.id   AF-A0A9D7HQ91-F1
#
_cell.length_a   1.000
_cell.length_b   1.000
_cell.length_c   1.000
_cell.angle_alpha   90.00
_cell.angle_beta   90.00
_cell.angle_gamma   90.00
#
_symmetry.space_group_name_H-M   'P 1'
#
loop_
_entity.id
_entity.type
_entity.pdbx_description
1 polymer ?
#
loop_
_entity_poly.entity_id
_entity_poly.type
_entity_poly.pdbx_seq_one_letter_code
_entity_poly.pdbx_strand_id
1 'polypeptide(L)'
;MPQLLTLLILCTAACAQVWSPQPSGTTNTLACMAFVNADTGWACGSVGTLISTQDGGDTWAPSNALGTLATFSMDFADENHGWIVGNSGTIMHTSDGGANWSPQTSNTSQILLGVDFADANHGWAVGRIGAIVHTSDGGATWTPQSNGNGDQIQSAFALDANTCYITGVNGNIFRTDDAGTT
;
A
#
# COMPACT_ATOMS: atom_id res chain seq x y z
N MET A 1 28.76 -62.07 25.44
CA MET A 1 28.10 -62.01 24.12
C MET A 1 26.79 -61.25 24.28
N PRO A 2 26.44 -60.36 23.34
CA PRO A 2 25.64 -59.16 23.57
C PRO A 2 24.17 -59.33 23.16
N GLN A 3 23.30 -58.40 23.55
CA GLN A 3 22.31 -57.85 22.63
C GLN A 3 22.29 -56.32 22.72
N LEU A 4 22.64 -55.71 21.58
CA LEU A 4 22.40 -54.31 21.26
C LEU A 4 20.89 -54.04 21.35
N LEU A 5 20.48 -52.96 22.02
CA LEU A 5 19.18 -52.36 21.79
C LEU A 5 19.36 -51.08 20.96
N THR A 6 18.55 -51.06 19.92
CA THR A 6 18.51 -50.19 18.75
C THR A 6 18.24 -48.72 19.07
N LEU A 7 18.90 -47.89 18.28
CA LEU A 7 18.70 -46.46 18.05
C LEU A 7 17.21 -46.07 17.92
N LEU A 8 16.79 -45.02 18.62
CA LEU A 8 15.65 -44.20 18.19
C LEU A 8 16.05 -42.72 18.24
N ILE A 9 16.63 -42.25 17.13
CA ILE A 9 16.67 -40.81 16.84
C ILE A 9 15.28 -40.47 16.32
N LEU A 10 14.40 -40.00 17.21
CA LEU A 10 13.28 -39.17 16.79
C LEU A 10 13.78 -37.73 16.73
N CYS A 11 14.44 -37.39 15.62
CA CYS A 11 14.60 -36.00 15.22
C CYS A 11 13.27 -35.55 14.63
N THR A 12 12.32 -35.16 15.48
CA THR A 12 11.21 -34.32 15.04
C THR A 12 11.66 -32.88 15.13
N ALA A 13 12.62 -32.50 14.29
CA ALA A 13 12.80 -31.10 13.97
C ALA A 13 11.56 -30.69 13.18
N ALA A 14 10.59 -30.08 13.85
CA ALA A 14 9.64 -29.23 13.17
C ALA A 14 10.51 -28.25 12.36
N CYS A 15 10.49 -28.38 11.03
CA CYS A 15 11.09 -27.41 10.15
C CYS A 15 10.46 -26.07 10.54
N ALA A 16 11.27 -25.19 11.14
CA ALA A 16 10.84 -23.83 11.40
C ALA A 16 10.33 -23.27 10.07
N GLN A 17 9.16 -22.64 10.08
CA GLN A 17 8.73 -21.86 8.94
C GLN A 17 9.71 -20.69 8.84
N VAL A 18 10.60 -20.75 7.85
CA VAL A 18 11.62 -19.72 7.62
C VAL A 18 11.25 -18.96 6.35
N TRP A 19 11.28 -17.64 6.44
CA TRP A 19 11.18 -16.76 5.28
C TRP A 19 12.44 -16.90 4.42
N SER A 20 12.27 -17.15 3.11
CA SER A 20 13.37 -17.10 2.16
C SER A 20 13.42 -15.71 1.50
N PRO A 21 14.58 -15.04 1.44
CA PRO A 21 14.71 -13.79 0.70
C PRO A 21 14.48 -14.05 -0.79
N GLN A 22 13.72 -13.16 -1.44
CA GLN A 22 13.58 -13.13 -2.90
C GLN A 22 14.29 -11.90 -3.47
N PRO A 23 15.04 -12.04 -4.58
CA PRO A 23 15.74 -10.92 -5.19
C PRO A 23 14.74 -9.97 -5.86
N SER A 24 14.68 -8.73 -5.38
CA SER A 24 13.84 -7.67 -5.96
C SER A 24 14.44 -6.98 -7.19
N GLY A 25 15.74 -7.19 -7.45
CA GLY A 25 16.48 -6.52 -8.52
C GLY A 25 16.86 -5.06 -8.22
N THR A 26 16.63 -4.56 -6.99
CA THR A 26 16.99 -3.19 -6.59
C THR A 26 17.64 -3.14 -5.20
N THR A 27 18.48 -2.14 -4.96
CA THR A 27 19.05 -1.83 -3.64
C THR A 27 18.32 -0.69 -2.93
N ASN A 28 17.34 -0.07 -3.57
CA ASN A 28 16.52 0.98 -2.98
C ASN A 28 15.54 0.39 -1.96
N THR A 29 15.15 1.20 -0.97
CA THR A 29 14.14 0.81 0.01
C THR A 29 12.79 0.64 -0.68
N LEU A 30 12.18 -0.54 -0.52
CA LEU A 30 10.76 -0.78 -0.84
C LEU A 30 9.94 -0.46 0.41
N ALA A 31 8.94 0.41 0.25
CA ALA A 31 8.10 0.92 1.32
C ALA A 31 6.70 0.31 1.32
N CYS A 32 6.21 -0.10 0.14
CA CYS A 32 4.85 -0.56 -0.04
C CYS A 32 4.78 -1.70 -1.04
N MET A 33 3.73 -2.52 -0.95
CA MET A 33 3.37 -3.46 -2.00
C MET A 33 1.87 -3.74 -1.98
N ALA A 34 1.33 -4.11 -3.14
CA ALA A 34 -0.02 -4.62 -3.29
C ALA A 34 -0.02 -5.73 -4.34
N PHE A 35 -0.79 -6.78 -4.08
CA PHE A 35 -1.05 -7.84 -5.05
C PHE A 35 -2.46 -7.64 -5.62
N VAL A 36 -2.53 -7.64 -6.94
CA VAL A 36 -3.76 -7.56 -7.71
C VAL A 36 -4.47 -8.92 -7.71
N ASN A 37 -3.67 -9.99 -7.79
CA ASN A 37 -4.11 -11.38 -7.67
C ASN A 37 -2.92 -12.22 -7.18
N ALA A 38 -3.02 -13.56 -7.21
CA ALA A 38 -1.97 -14.45 -6.70
C ALA A 38 -0.64 -14.34 -7.48
N ASP A 39 -0.69 -13.93 -8.75
CA ASP A 39 0.46 -13.92 -9.65
C ASP A 39 0.98 -12.50 -9.92
N THR A 40 0.07 -11.51 -9.95
CA THR A 40 0.38 -10.13 -10.32
C THR A 40 0.45 -9.23 -9.09
N GLY A 41 1.59 -8.58 -8.88
CA GLY A 41 1.80 -7.66 -7.77
C GLY A 41 2.78 -6.56 -8.09
N TRP A 42 2.72 -5.50 -7.30
CA TRP A 42 3.57 -4.31 -7.42
C TRP A 42 4.21 -3.99 -6.09
N ALA A 43 5.43 -3.45 -6.13
CA ALA A 43 6.09 -2.88 -4.96
C ALA A 43 6.70 -1.52 -5.31
N CYS A 44 6.56 -0.57 -4.39
CA CYS A 44 6.98 0.81 -4.56
C CYS A 44 7.94 1.24 -3.44
N GLY A 45 8.68 2.33 -3.64
CA GLY A 45 9.47 2.91 -2.55
C GLY A 45 10.30 4.14 -2.89
N SER A 46 11.52 4.17 -2.37
CA SER A 46 12.39 5.35 -2.47
C SER A 46 12.84 5.62 -3.91
N VAL A 47 13.07 6.89 -4.25
CA VAL A 47 13.68 7.34 -5.51
C VAL A 47 12.95 6.80 -6.77
N GLY A 48 11.63 6.82 -6.77
CA GLY A 48 10.81 6.38 -7.90
C GLY A 48 10.84 4.88 -8.16
N THR A 49 11.32 4.07 -7.20
CA THR A 49 11.35 2.62 -7.35
C THR A 49 9.94 2.09 -7.48
N LEU A 50 9.65 1.47 -8.62
CA LEU A 50 8.45 0.68 -8.87
C LEU A 50 8.89 -0.61 -9.55
N ILE A 51 8.48 -1.74 -8.99
CA ILE A 51 8.73 -3.07 -9.55
C ILE A 51 7.41 -3.85 -9.60
N SER A 52 7.30 -4.78 -10.54
CA SER A 52 6.14 -5.65 -10.71
C SER A 52 6.55 -7.11 -10.84
N THR A 53 5.64 -8.01 -10.49
CA THR A 53 5.74 -9.45 -10.71
C THR A 53 4.51 -9.94 -11.48
N GLN A 54 4.67 -11.02 -12.24
CA GLN A 54 3.60 -11.77 -12.91
C GLN A 54 3.65 -13.27 -12.58
N ASP A 55 4.47 -13.65 -11.58
CA ASP A 55 4.73 -15.02 -11.16
C ASP A 55 4.70 -15.15 -9.62
N GLY A 56 3.88 -14.33 -8.96
CA GLY A 56 3.66 -14.43 -7.51
C GLY A 56 4.84 -13.95 -6.66
N GLY A 57 5.78 -13.23 -7.26
CA GLY A 57 6.96 -12.68 -6.61
C GLY A 57 8.22 -13.53 -6.74
N ASP A 58 8.21 -14.58 -7.57
CA ASP A 58 9.40 -15.35 -7.92
C ASP A 58 10.40 -14.49 -8.71
N THR A 59 9.91 -13.61 -9.59
CA THR A 59 10.71 -12.59 -10.28
C THR A 59 10.06 -11.22 -10.25
N TRP A 60 10.90 -10.19 -10.28
CA TRP A 60 10.49 -8.78 -10.24
C TRP A 60 11.12 -7.99 -11.40
N ALA A 61 10.29 -7.26 -12.14
CA ALA A 61 10.67 -6.43 -13.26
C ALA A 61 10.50 -4.93 -12.93
N PRO A 62 11.49 -4.07 -13.24
CA PRO A 62 11.40 -2.64 -12.94
C PRO A 62 10.45 -1.90 -13.89
N SER A 63 9.79 -0.87 -13.36
CA SER A 63 9.02 0.13 -14.09
C SER A 63 9.54 1.53 -13.75
N ASN A 64 9.63 2.41 -14.76
CA ASN A 64 10.11 3.79 -14.60
C ASN A 64 8.96 4.80 -14.47
N ALA A 65 7.72 4.33 -14.30
CA ALA A 65 6.52 5.16 -14.35
C ALA A 65 6.46 6.25 -13.24
N LEU A 66 7.21 6.08 -12.15
CA LEU A 66 7.24 7.03 -11.04
C LEU A 66 8.39 8.06 -11.11
N GLY A 67 9.27 7.99 -12.11
CA GLY A 67 10.40 8.92 -12.24
C GLY A 67 11.30 8.93 -11.00
N THR A 68 11.27 10.03 -10.23
CA THR A 68 12.05 10.20 -8.98
C THR A 68 11.18 10.33 -7.73
N LEU A 69 9.87 10.11 -7.85
CA LEU A 69 8.90 10.29 -6.77
C LEU A 69 9.17 9.30 -5.62
N ALA A 70 9.22 9.80 -4.38
CA ALA A 70 9.27 8.92 -3.22
C ALA A 70 7.86 8.55 -2.78
N THR A 71 7.57 7.25 -2.71
CA THR A 71 6.24 6.72 -2.44
C THR A 71 6.23 5.86 -1.18
N PHE A 72 5.08 5.82 -0.49
CA PHE A 72 4.97 5.25 0.85
C PHE A 72 3.87 4.20 0.99
N SER A 73 2.81 4.27 0.18
CA SER A 73 1.69 3.35 0.24
C SER A 73 1.08 3.21 -1.15
N MET A 74 0.48 2.05 -1.40
CA MET A 74 -0.27 1.76 -2.61
C MET A 74 -1.45 0.85 -2.29
N ASP A 75 -2.45 0.91 -3.15
CA ASP A 75 -3.62 0.04 -3.08
C ASP A 75 -4.14 -0.26 -4.49
N PHE A 76 -4.79 -1.41 -4.66
CA PHE A 76 -5.51 -1.81 -5.87
C PHE A 76 -6.93 -2.19 -5.48
N ALA A 77 -7.92 -1.40 -5.95
CA ALA A 77 -9.33 -1.68 -5.69
C ALA A 77 -9.86 -2.84 -6.54
N ASP A 78 -9.28 -3.05 -7.72
CA ASP A 78 -9.56 -4.18 -8.60
C ASP A 78 -8.36 -4.49 -9.52
N GLU A 79 -8.58 -5.34 -10.54
CA GLU A 79 -7.53 -5.78 -11.45
C GLU A 79 -6.92 -4.67 -12.33
N ASN A 80 -7.65 -3.58 -12.51
CA ASN A 80 -7.30 -2.48 -13.40
C ASN A 80 -6.95 -1.21 -12.64
N HIS A 81 -7.61 -0.95 -11.51
CA HIS A 81 -7.53 0.33 -10.80
C HIS A 81 -6.63 0.25 -9.57
N GLY A 82 -5.57 1.07 -9.58
CA GLY A 82 -4.63 1.16 -8.46
C GLY A 82 -4.10 2.56 -8.24
N TRP A 83 -3.72 2.86 -7.00
CA TRP A 83 -3.22 4.16 -6.56
C TRP A 83 -1.92 4.02 -5.78
N ILE A 84 -1.05 5.00 -5.94
CA ILE A 84 0.20 5.13 -5.18
C ILE A 84 0.27 6.54 -4.60
N VAL A 85 0.61 6.64 -3.32
CA VAL A 85 0.75 7.93 -2.64
C VAL A 85 2.16 8.15 -2.11
N GLY A 86 2.55 9.42 -2.00
CA GLY A 86 3.93 9.78 -1.72
C GLY A 86 4.17 11.19 -1.19
N ASN A 87 5.42 11.61 -1.33
CA ASN A 87 5.87 12.95 -0.94
C ASN A 87 5.12 14.05 -1.69
N SER A 88 5.05 15.24 -1.09
CA SER A 88 4.53 16.46 -1.73
C SER A 88 3.10 16.32 -2.31
N GLY A 89 2.23 15.56 -1.65
CA GLY A 89 0.86 15.30 -2.10
C GLY A 89 0.76 14.43 -3.35
N THR A 90 1.80 13.65 -3.67
CA THR A 90 1.80 12.76 -4.83
C THR A 90 0.67 11.75 -4.73
N ILE A 91 -0.15 11.68 -5.78
CA ILE A 91 -1.08 10.59 -6.06
C ILE A 91 -0.87 10.17 -7.52
N MET A 92 -0.55 8.90 -7.74
CA MET A 92 -0.47 8.29 -9.07
C MET A 92 -1.58 7.26 -9.18
N HIS A 93 -2.22 7.17 -10.34
CA HIS A 93 -3.32 6.26 -10.61
C HIS A 93 -3.07 5.49 -11.91
N THR A 94 -3.40 4.20 -11.89
CA THR A 94 -3.51 3.34 -13.07
C THR A 94 -4.94 2.85 -13.23
N SER A 95 -5.39 2.73 -14.47
CA SER A 95 -6.67 2.12 -14.86
C SER A 95 -6.48 0.93 -15.79
N ASP A 96 -5.25 0.40 -15.87
CA ASP A 96 -4.83 -0.68 -16.76
C ASP A 96 -3.86 -1.65 -16.07
N GLY A 97 -4.05 -1.85 -14.77
CA GLY A 97 -3.31 -2.85 -13.98
C GLY A 97 -1.84 -2.49 -13.73
N GLY A 98 -1.50 -1.20 -13.90
CA GLY A 98 -0.17 -0.64 -13.70
C GLY A 98 0.68 -0.58 -14.97
N ALA A 99 0.13 -0.89 -16.14
CA ALA A 99 0.82 -0.70 -17.41
C ALA A 99 1.15 0.78 -17.67
N ASN A 100 0.24 1.68 -17.29
CA ASN A 100 0.44 3.12 -17.28
C ASN A 100 0.02 3.73 -15.94
N TRP A 101 0.82 4.67 -15.45
CA TRP A 101 0.52 5.45 -14.24
C TRP A 101 0.43 6.93 -14.60
N SER A 102 -0.62 7.59 -14.14
CA SER A 102 -0.91 9.00 -14.39
C SER A 102 -1.05 9.78 -13.09
N PRO A 103 -0.53 11.02 -13.00
CA PRO A 103 -0.67 11.82 -11.78
C PRO A 103 -2.10 12.34 -11.61
N GLN A 104 -2.58 12.37 -10.37
CA GLN A 104 -3.83 13.01 -9.96
C GLN A 104 -3.56 14.21 -9.05
N THR A 105 -4.41 15.24 -9.12
CA THR A 105 -4.27 16.42 -8.27
C THR A 105 -4.91 16.15 -6.91
N SER A 106 -4.10 16.03 -5.86
CA SER A 106 -4.55 15.70 -4.51
C SER A 106 -5.15 16.87 -3.72
N ASN A 107 -4.95 18.12 -4.18
CA ASN A 107 -5.32 19.34 -3.44
C ASN A 107 -4.63 19.49 -2.07
N THR A 108 -3.49 18.82 -1.86
CA THR A 108 -2.61 19.04 -0.72
C THR A 108 -1.14 18.97 -1.15
N SER A 109 -0.25 19.63 -0.41
CA SER A 109 1.20 19.49 -0.57
C SER A 109 1.83 18.66 0.55
N GLN A 110 1.02 18.17 1.50
CA GLN A 110 1.48 17.35 2.61
C GLN A 110 1.91 15.96 2.11
N ILE A 111 2.83 15.35 2.85
CA ILE A 111 3.23 13.97 2.57
C ILE A 111 2.07 13.04 2.88
N LEU A 112 1.66 12.24 1.90
CA LEU A 112 0.65 11.19 2.04
C LEU A 112 1.36 9.88 2.41
N LEU A 113 0.93 9.26 3.49
CA LEU A 113 1.55 8.08 4.11
C LEU A 113 0.74 6.80 3.92
N GLY A 114 -0.57 6.92 3.74
CA GLY A 114 -1.48 5.80 3.52
C GLY A 114 -2.51 6.12 2.46
N VAL A 115 -2.94 5.11 1.72
CA VAL A 115 -4.07 5.15 0.80
C VAL A 115 -4.84 3.84 0.88
N ASP A 116 -6.17 3.90 0.79
CA ASP A 116 -7.03 2.73 0.76
C ASP A 116 -8.32 3.07 -0.01
N PHE A 117 -8.76 2.17 -0.88
CA PHE A 117 -9.96 2.29 -1.68
C PHE A 117 -10.97 1.19 -1.35
N ALA A 118 -12.22 1.58 -1.12
CA ALA A 118 -13.32 0.62 -0.93
C ALA A 118 -13.79 0.01 -2.26
N ASP A 119 -13.69 0.78 -3.34
CA ASP A 119 -13.97 0.38 -4.72
C ASP A 119 -13.23 1.31 -5.69
N ALA A 120 -13.41 1.13 -7.00
CA ALA A 120 -12.70 1.92 -8.01
C ALA A 120 -13.00 3.43 -8.00
N ASN A 121 -14.05 3.88 -7.30
CA ASN A 121 -14.46 5.27 -7.23
C ASN A 121 -14.21 5.92 -5.87
N HIS A 122 -14.27 5.14 -4.78
CA HIS A 122 -14.26 5.65 -3.41
C HIS A 122 -12.98 5.30 -2.66
N GLY A 123 -12.24 6.32 -2.22
CA GLY A 123 -11.00 6.12 -1.49
C GLY A 123 -10.53 7.32 -0.69
N TRP A 124 -9.62 7.04 0.25
CA TRP A 124 -9.00 8.04 1.12
C TRP A 124 -7.49 7.94 1.04
N ALA A 125 -6.83 9.09 0.96
CA ALA A 125 -5.39 9.20 1.20
C ALA A 125 -5.14 10.10 2.41
N VAL A 126 -4.20 9.67 3.25
CA VAL A 126 -3.96 10.26 4.57
C VAL A 126 -2.49 10.51 4.82
N GLY A 127 -2.14 11.46 5.69
CA GLY A 127 -0.73 11.79 5.88
C GLY A 127 -0.39 12.81 6.97
N ARG A 128 0.74 13.50 6.76
CA ARG A 128 1.33 14.43 7.71
C ARG A 128 0.44 15.65 7.95
N ILE A 129 0.54 16.21 9.16
CA ILE A 129 -0.17 17.43 9.59
C ILE A 129 -1.69 17.28 9.36
N GLY A 130 -2.25 16.11 9.72
CA GLY A 130 -3.68 15.83 9.58
C GLY A 130 -4.20 15.82 8.14
N ALA A 131 -3.33 15.66 7.14
CA ALA A 131 -3.77 15.57 5.75
C ALA A 131 -4.70 14.38 5.56
N ILE A 132 -5.90 14.66 5.08
CA ILE A 132 -6.90 13.68 4.65
C ILE A 132 -7.48 14.22 3.35
N VAL A 133 -7.50 13.39 2.31
CA VAL A 133 -8.18 13.70 1.05
C VAL A 133 -9.04 12.50 0.66
N HIS A 134 -10.25 12.78 0.18
CA HIS A 134 -11.24 11.78 -0.20
C HIS A 134 -11.63 11.96 -1.67
N THR A 135 -11.89 10.87 -2.37
CA THR A 135 -12.48 10.88 -3.71
C THR A 135 -13.70 9.96 -3.76
N SER A 136 -14.69 10.34 -4.56
CA SER A 136 -15.87 9.54 -4.91
C SER A 136 -16.01 9.34 -6.43
N ASP A 137 -14.95 9.65 -7.19
CA ASP A 137 -14.91 9.60 -8.65
C ASP A 137 -13.59 9.01 -9.18
N GLY A 138 -12.94 8.15 -8.39
CA GLY A 138 -11.71 7.44 -8.77
C GLY A 138 -10.48 8.34 -8.81
N GLY A 139 -10.55 9.50 -8.15
CA GLY A 139 -9.49 10.49 -8.06
C GLY A 139 -9.45 11.48 -9.22
N ALA A 140 -10.51 11.56 -10.03
CA ALA A 140 -10.71 12.69 -10.92
C ALA A 140 -10.80 14.00 -10.11
N THR A 141 -11.39 13.93 -8.92
CA THR A 141 -11.34 14.97 -7.89
C THR A 141 -11.00 14.39 -6.51
N TRP A 142 -10.12 15.09 -5.79
CA TRP A 142 -9.76 14.80 -4.41
C TRP A 142 -10.16 15.97 -3.51
N THR A 143 -11.02 15.73 -2.54
CA THR A 143 -11.55 16.76 -1.63
C THR A 143 -10.83 16.69 -0.29
N PRO A 144 -10.17 17.77 0.17
CA PRO A 144 -9.55 17.81 1.49
C PRO A 144 -10.56 17.70 2.64
N GLN A 145 -10.17 16.97 3.68
CA GLN A 145 -10.92 16.78 4.93
C GLN A 145 -10.03 17.07 6.14
N SER A 146 -10.63 17.15 7.34
CA SER A 146 -9.93 17.52 8.58
C SER A 146 -10.26 16.55 9.70
N ASN A 147 -9.24 16.19 10.49
CA ASN A 147 -9.41 15.48 11.77
C ASN A 147 -9.60 16.43 12.96
N GLY A 148 -9.72 17.74 12.71
CA GLY A 148 -9.98 18.77 13.72
C GLY A 148 -8.80 19.16 14.60
N ASN A 149 -7.77 18.32 14.72
CA ASN A 149 -6.61 18.56 15.60
C ASN A 149 -5.26 18.64 14.88
N GLY A 150 -5.19 18.31 13.58
CA GLY A 150 -3.96 18.36 12.79
C GLY A 150 -2.96 17.24 13.10
N ASP A 151 -3.33 16.24 13.90
CA ASP A 151 -2.46 15.12 14.22
C ASP A 151 -2.16 14.31 12.96
N GLN A 152 -0.92 13.86 12.79
CA GLN A 152 -0.53 13.03 11.65
C GLN A 152 -1.31 11.72 11.61
N ILE A 153 -1.80 11.38 10.43
CA ILE A 153 -2.48 10.13 10.11
C ILE A 153 -1.53 9.24 9.29
N GLN A 154 -1.50 7.95 9.60
CA GLN A 154 -0.55 6.98 9.04
C GLN A 154 -1.22 5.93 8.13
N SER A 155 -2.42 5.48 8.48
CA SER A 155 -3.15 4.45 7.73
C SER A 155 -4.61 4.83 7.57
N ALA A 156 -5.18 4.44 6.45
CA ALA A 156 -6.62 4.42 6.21
C ALA A 156 -7.09 2.97 6.07
N PHE A 157 -8.37 2.75 6.30
CA PHE A 157 -9.11 1.54 5.98
C PHE A 157 -10.51 1.95 5.55
N ALA A 158 -10.75 1.95 4.25
CA ALA A 158 -11.99 2.26 3.57
C ALA A 158 -12.87 1.01 3.55
N LEU A 159 -13.93 1.01 4.35
CA LEU A 159 -14.84 -0.12 4.43
C LEU A 159 -15.84 -0.13 3.27
N ASP A 160 -16.36 1.06 2.94
CA ASP A 160 -17.31 1.28 1.86
C ASP A 160 -17.23 2.75 1.41
N ALA A 161 -18.12 3.14 0.50
CA ALA A 161 -18.19 4.49 -0.06
C ALA A 161 -18.36 5.62 0.99
N ASN A 162 -18.84 5.31 2.20
CA ASN A 162 -19.10 6.30 3.25
C ASN A 162 -18.27 6.07 4.51
N THR A 163 -17.88 4.83 4.77
CA THR A 163 -17.26 4.42 6.02
C THR A 163 -15.76 4.26 5.85
N CYS A 164 -14.98 5.04 6.61
CA CYS A 164 -13.52 4.94 6.64
C CYS A 164 -13.00 5.10 8.06
N TYR A 165 -12.02 4.29 8.41
CA TYR A 165 -11.27 4.36 9.66
C TYR A 165 -9.85 4.82 9.39
N ILE A 166 -9.37 5.78 10.15
CA ILE A 166 -8.00 6.28 10.00
C ILE A 166 -7.29 6.26 11.35
N THR A 167 -6.02 5.87 11.35
CA THR A 167 -5.19 5.77 12.55
C THR A 167 -3.97 6.67 12.43
N GLY A 168 -3.55 7.24 13.56
CA GLY A 168 -2.48 8.22 13.59
C GLY A 168 -1.68 8.23 14.87
N VAL A 169 -0.94 9.31 15.06
CA VAL A 169 -0.13 9.53 16.27
C VAL A 169 -1.02 9.68 17.52
N ASN A 170 -0.41 9.62 18.70
CA ASN A 170 -1.07 9.79 20.00
C ASN A 170 -2.15 8.75 20.33
N GLY A 171 -2.19 7.62 19.60
CA GLY A 171 -3.23 6.59 19.79
C GLY A 171 -4.59 6.99 19.23
N ASN A 172 -4.64 8.02 18.37
CA ASN A 172 -5.89 8.47 17.79
C ASN A 172 -6.39 7.50 16.73
N ILE A 173 -7.70 7.23 16.80
CA ILE A 173 -8.47 6.57 15.77
C ILE A 173 -9.63 7.50 15.44
N PHE A 174 -9.82 7.80 14.16
CA PHE A 174 -10.97 8.56 13.67
C PHE A 174 -11.81 7.68 12.74
N ARG A 175 -13.07 8.04 12.60
CA ARG A 175 -14.04 7.35 11.77
C ARG A 175 -14.97 8.37 11.11
N THR A 176 -15.33 8.12 9.86
CA THR A 176 -16.51 8.70 9.22
C THR A 176 -17.48 7.58 8.83
N ASP A 177 -18.77 7.91 8.77
CA ASP A 177 -19.87 7.07 8.26
C ASP A 177 -20.64 7.76 7.12
N ASP A 178 -20.10 8.87 6.62
CA ASP A 178 -20.77 9.80 5.70
C ASP A 178 -19.79 10.41 4.70
N ALA A 179 -18.67 9.73 4.46
CA ALA A 179 -17.58 10.18 3.63
C ALA A 179 -16.98 11.54 4.03
N GLY A 180 -17.01 11.87 5.32
CA GLY A 180 -16.41 13.08 5.91
C GLY A 180 -17.20 14.35 5.63
N THR A 181 -18.53 14.24 5.46
CA THR A 181 -19.40 15.40 5.22
C THR A 181 -19.84 16.13 6.48
N THR A 182 -19.70 15.53 7.67
CA THR A 182 -20.08 16.11 8.97
C THR A 182 -19.01 16.00 10.04
#